data_AF-A0A3P7W9U0-F1
#
_entry.id   AF-A0A3P7W9U0-F1
#
_cell.length_a   1.000
_cell.length_b   1.000
_cell.length_c   1.000
_cell.angle_alpha   90.00
_cell.angle_beta   90.00
_cell.angle_gamma   90.00
#
_symmetry.space_group_name_H-M   'P 1'
#
loop_
_entity.id
_entity.type
_entity.pdbx_description
1 polymer ?
#
loop_
_entity_poly.entity_id
_entity_poly.type
_entity_poly.pdbx_seq_one_letter_code
_entity_poly.pdbx_strand_id
1 'polypeptide(L)'
;MQKEDIDDRFNRLFVGDKNPYLLADEEGRRWVICLKQEYRNMLAATQHLARSLGLDYSGFPCSEQRYVLADAFLAGLADCLQGEALSEAGAWLAALGKHLPEE
;
A
#
# COMPACT_ATOMS: atom_id res chain seq x y z
N MET A 1 22.89 -21.28 15.31
CA MET A 1 21.88 -20.65 14.43
C MET A 1 21.14 -19.64 15.30
N GLN A 2 21.51 -18.36 15.23
CA GLN A 2 20.84 -17.31 16.00
C GLN A 2 19.46 -17.10 15.36
N LYS A 3 18.39 -17.19 16.16
CA LYS A 3 17.06 -16.72 15.74
C LYS A 3 17.19 -15.22 15.54
N GLU A 4 16.96 -14.73 14.33
CA GLU A 4 16.68 -13.32 14.12
C GLU A 4 15.45 -12.99 14.97
N ASP A 5 15.64 -12.12 15.98
CA ASP A 5 14.52 -11.51 16.69
C ASP A 5 13.76 -10.67 15.67
N ILE A 6 12.69 -11.24 15.11
CA ILE A 6 11.77 -10.51 14.25
C ILE A 6 11.21 -9.38 15.11
N ASP A 7 11.61 -8.16 14.78
CA ASP A 7 11.20 -6.95 15.48
C ASP A 7 9.71 -6.70 15.28
N ASP A 8 8.91 -7.20 16.22
CA ASP A 8 7.44 -7.17 16.19
C ASP A 8 6.86 -5.74 16.28
N ARG A 9 7.70 -4.70 16.44
CA ARG A 9 7.31 -3.28 16.38
C ARG A 9 6.74 -2.89 15.02
N PHE A 10 7.13 -3.57 13.95
CA PHE A 10 6.53 -3.37 12.62
C PHE A 10 5.09 -3.90 12.53
N ASN A 11 4.74 -4.91 13.35
CA ASN A 11 3.44 -5.58 13.31
C ASN A 11 2.36 -4.94 14.19
N ARG A 12 2.74 -4.04 15.12
CA ARG A 12 1.81 -3.37 16.04
C ARG A 12 1.70 -1.89 15.72
N LEU A 13 0.89 -1.60 14.71
CA LEU A 13 0.56 -0.22 14.36
C LEU A 13 -0.50 0.32 15.33
N PHE A 14 -0.07 0.96 16.42
CA PHE A 14 -0.95 1.73 17.29
C PHE A 14 -1.45 2.99 16.56
N VAL A 15 -2.73 3.32 16.75
CA VAL A 15 -3.32 4.58 16.27
C VAL A 15 -2.65 5.72 17.05
N GLY A 16 -1.83 6.53 16.37
CA GLY A 16 -1.11 7.67 16.97
C GLY A 16 0.42 7.59 16.88
N ASP A 17 0.99 6.42 16.60
CA ASP A 17 2.44 6.31 16.36
C ASP A 17 2.80 6.96 15.01
N LYS A 18 3.45 8.12 15.09
CA LYS A 18 4.15 8.74 13.94
C LYS A 18 5.42 7.96 13.66
N ASN A 19 5.28 6.76 13.11
CA ASN A 19 6.40 6.04 12.56
C ASN A 19 6.85 6.79 11.29
N PRO A 20 8.11 7.28 11.21
CA PRO A 20 8.61 8.05 10.07
C PRO A 20 8.66 7.25 8.77
N TYR A 21 8.46 5.94 8.83
CA TYR A 21 8.37 5.03 7.67
C TYR A 21 6.93 4.78 7.20
N LEU A 22 5.93 5.37 7.86
CA LEU A 22 4.53 5.30 7.42
C LEU A 22 4.21 6.46 6.49
N LEU A 23 3.89 6.14 5.24
CA LEU A 23 3.33 7.10 4.31
C LEU A 23 1.95 7.49 4.79
N ALA A 24 1.82 8.73 5.21
CA ALA A 24 0.58 9.33 5.64
C ALA A 24 0.40 10.71 5.00
N ASP A 25 -0.85 11.18 4.88
CA ASP A 25 -1.13 12.56 4.50
C ASP A 25 -0.90 13.54 5.67
N GLU A 26 -1.18 14.83 5.44
CA GLU A 26 -1.03 15.89 6.45
C GLU A 26 -1.87 15.66 7.72
N GLU A 27 -2.95 14.87 7.61
CA GLU A 27 -3.82 14.48 8.71
C GLU A 27 -3.38 13.18 9.40
N GLY A 28 -2.25 12.59 8.99
CA GLY A 28 -1.72 11.34 9.54
C GLY A 28 -2.42 10.08 9.01
N ARG A 29 -3.20 10.19 7.92
CA ARG A 29 -3.94 9.07 7.34
C ARG A 29 -3.07 8.29 6.36
N ARG A 30 -3.03 6.97 6.52
CA ARG A 30 -2.21 6.09 5.67
C ARG A 30 -2.73 6.01 4.25
N TRP A 31 -1.81 5.91 3.31
CA TRP A 31 -2.08 5.66 1.90
C TRP A 31 -2.24 4.17 1.63
N VAL A 32 -3.14 3.81 0.70
CA VAL A 32 -3.26 2.46 0.19
C VAL A 32 -2.34 2.33 -1.01
N ILE A 33 -1.28 1.55 -0.89
CA ILE A 33 -0.43 1.18 -2.04
C ILE A 33 -1.09 -0.01 -2.72
N CYS A 34 -1.44 0.13 -4.00
CA CYS A 34 -2.10 -0.95 -4.75
C CYS A 34 -1.44 -1.21 -6.10
N LEU A 35 -1.55 -2.46 -6.55
CA LEU A 35 -1.20 -2.83 -7.92
C LEU A 35 -2.16 -2.13 -8.89
N LYS A 36 -1.63 -1.69 -10.04
CA LYS A 36 -2.39 -0.96 -11.06
C LYS A 36 -3.63 -1.73 -11.54
N GLN A 37 -3.50 -3.04 -11.70
CA GLN A 37 -4.58 -3.93 -12.10
C GLN A 37 -5.67 -4.10 -11.02
N GLU A 38 -5.32 -3.94 -9.75
CA GLU A 38 -6.24 -4.10 -8.62
C GLU A 38 -6.92 -2.79 -8.19
N TYR A 39 -6.40 -1.64 -8.63
CA TYR A 39 -6.85 -0.31 -8.20
C TYR A 39 -8.37 -0.14 -8.25
N ARG A 40 -8.99 -0.47 -9.40
CA ARG A 40 -10.45 -0.29 -9.58
C ARG A 40 -11.26 -1.20 -8.67
N ASN A 41 -10.84 -2.45 -8.51
CA ASN A 41 -11.52 -3.41 -7.64
C ASN A 41 -11.40 -3.00 -6.17
N MET A 42 -10.21 -2.54 -5.76
CA MET A 42 -9.97 -2.07 -4.40
C MET A 42 -10.78 -0.83 -4.06
N LEU A 43 -10.85 0.17 -4.94
CA LEU A 43 -11.65 1.37 -4.72
C LEU A 43 -13.15 1.04 -4.64
N ALA A 44 -13.64 0.17 -5.53
CA ALA A 44 -15.04 -0.26 -5.49
C ALA A 44 -15.36 -1.04 -4.21
N ALA A 45 -14.44 -1.93 -3.78
CA ALA A 45 -14.59 -2.72 -2.57
C ALA A 45 -14.63 -1.85 -1.32
N THR A 46 -13.75 -0.85 -1.19
CA THR A 46 -13.77 0.07 -0.03
C THR A 46 -15.02 0.95 -0.04
N GLN A 47 -15.44 1.48 -1.19
CA GLN A 47 -16.71 2.21 -1.31
C GLN A 47 -17.93 1.33 -0.98
N HIS A 48 -17.87 0.05 -1.29
CA HIS A 48 -18.92 -0.89 -0.90
C HIS A 48 -18.90 -1.15 0.60
N LEU A 49 -17.72 -1.45 1.18
CA LEU A 49 -17.55 -1.69 2.62
C LEU A 49 -18.00 -0.49 3.45
N ALA A 50 -17.66 0.74 3.03
CA ALA A 50 -18.10 1.97 3.68
C ALA A 50 -19.62 2.05 3.79
N ARG A 51 -20.32 1.78 2.69
CA ARG A 51 -21.79 1.81 2.62
C ARG A 51 -22.43 0.66 3.38
N SER A 52 -21.92 -0.55 3.21
CA SER A 52 -22.54 -1.77 3.74
C SER A 52 -22.30 -1.97 5.23
N LEU A 53 -21.14 -1.56 5.74
CA LEU A 53 -20.75 -1.74 7.14
C LEU A 53 -20.78 -0.43 7.95
N GLY A 54 -21.19 0.68 7.33
CA GLY A 54 -21.20 1.99 7.98
C GLY A 54 -19.80 2.50 8.34
N LEU A 55 -18.77 2.11 7.59
CA LEU A 55 -17.37 2.53 7.80
C LEU A 55 -17.07 3.92 7.19
N ASP A 56 -18.09 4.76 6.99
CA ASP A 56 -17.97 6.13 6.46
C ASP A 56 -17.49 7.11 7.54
N TYR A 57 -16.33 6.85 8.11
CA TYR A 57 -15.64 7.80 8.98
C TYR A 57 -14.63 8.61 8.16
N SER A 58 -14.36 9.84 8.61
CA SER A 58 -13.34 10.69 8.00
C SER A 58 -12.01 9.96 7.92
N GLY A 59 -11.53 9.74 6.70
CA GLY A 59 -10.28 9.04 6.46
C GLY A 59 -10.39 7.56 6.08
N PHE A 60 -11.58 7.00 5.94
CA PHE A 60 -11.72 5.72 5.23
C PHE A 60 -11.38 5.89 3.72
N PRO A 61 -10.67 4.95 3.07
CA PRO A 61 -10.08 5.16 1.73
C PRO A 61 -11.12 4.97 0.61
N CYS A 62 -12.12 5.84 0.55
CA CYS A 62 -13.16 5.83 -0.49
C CYS A 62 -12.89 6.75 -1.70
N SER A 63 -11.82 7.56 -1.64
CA SER A 63 -11.46 8.50 -2.69
C SER A 63 -10.15 8.12 -3.38
N GLU A 64 -10.02 8.48 -4.66
CA GLU A 64 -8.86 8.14 -5.49
C GLU A 64 -7.55 8.68 -4.90
N GLN A 65 -7.60 9.89 -4.34
CA GLN A 65 -6.52 10.56 -3.61
C GLN A 65 -6.10 9.84 -2.32
N ARG A 66 -6.52 8.59 -2.07
CA ARG A 66 -6.04 7.76 -0.97
C ARG A 66 -5.23 6.56 -1.44
N TYR A 67 -5.10 6.42 -2.75
CA TYR A 67 -4.39 5.33 -3.40
C TYR A 67 -3.12 5.83 -4.07
N VAL A 68 -2.05 5.07 -3.91
CA VAL A 68 -0.79 5.25 -4.62
C VAL A 68 -0.55 3.97 -5.42
N LEU A 69 -0.29 4.08 -6.71
CA LEU A 69 0.06 2.92 -7.50
C LEU A 69 1.46 2.43 -7.12
N ALA A 70 1.64 1.12 -7.02
CA ALA A 70 2.90 0.53 -6.58
C ALA A 70 4.10 0.93 -7.47
N ASP A 71 3.89 1.12 -8.78
CA ASP A 71 4.91 1.60 -9.71
C ASP A 71 5.31 3.06 -9.41
N ALA A 72 4.34 3.93 -9.22
CA ALA A 72 4.56 5.32 -8.82
C ALA A 72 5.26 5.42 -7.45
N PHE A 73 4.88 4.54 -6.51
CA PHE A 73 5.52 4.47 -5.20
C PHE A 73 7.00 4.09 -5.31
N LEU A 74 7.33 3.05 -6.06
CA LEU A 74 8.72 2.63 -6.26
C LEU A 74 9.56 3.69 -6.97
N ALA A 75 8.99 4.38 -7.96
CA ALA A 75 9.65 5.49 -8.64
C ALA A 75 9.98 6.63 -7.67
N GLY A 76 9.02 7.04 -6.84
CA GLY A 76 9.24 8.07 -5.81
C GLY A 76 10.24 7.64 -4.73
N LEU A 77 10.23 6.36 -4.34
CA LEU A 77 11.20 5.82 -3.39
C LEU A 77 12.63 5.84 -3.96
N ALA A 78 12.80 5.45 -5.22
CA ALA A 78 14.10 5.47 -5.89
C ALA A 78 14.67 6.90 -5.92
N ASP A 79 13.84 7.89 -6.29
CA ASP A 79 14.21 9.31 -6.29
C ASP A 79 14.63 9.79 -4.90
N CYS A 80 13.84 9.50 -3.87
CA CYS A 80 14.15 9.84 -2.47
C CYS A 80 15.48 9.23 -1.97
N LEU A 81 15.82 8.03 -2.42
CA LEU A 81 17.04 7.34 -2.04
C LEU A 81 18.25 7.70 -2.93
N GLN A 82 18.09 8.64 -3.87
CA GLN A 82 19.10 8.98 -4.89
C GLN A 82 19.57 7.74 -5.67
N GLY A 83 18.67 6.78 -5.86
CA GLY A 83 18.92 5.53 -6.58
C GLY A 83 18.24 5.50 -7.94
N GLU A 84 18.51 4.45 -8.70
CA GLU A 84 17.78 4.15 -9.93
C GLU A 84 16.67 3.13 -9.66
N ALA A 85 15.51 3.35 -10.27
CA ALA A 85 14.43 2.37 -10.21
C ALA A 85 14.87 1.08 -10.93
N LEU A 86 14.67 -0.09 -10.29
CA LEU A 86 14.91 -1.37 -10.96
C LEU A 86 14.03 -1.47 -12.21
N SER A 87 14.66 -1.65 -13.36
CA SER A 87 14.00 -1.77 -14.67
C SER A 87 12.99 -2.93 -14.71
N GLU A 88 13.25 -3.99 -13.95
CA GLU A 88 12.41 -5.19 -13.87
C GLU A 88 11.21 -5.06 -12.92
N ALA A 89 11.20 -4.04 -12.04
CA ALA A 89 10.18 -3.91 -11.00
C ALA A 89 8.77 -3.82 -11.58
N GLY A 90 8.59 -3.13 -12.71
CA GLY A 90 7.31 -3.07 -13.42
C GLY A 90 6.83 -4.44 -13.90
N ALA A 91 7.72 -5.30 -14.37
CA ALA A 91 7.39 -6.65 -14.81
C ALA A 91 6.99 -7.54 -13.61
N TRP A 92 7.69 -7.42 -12.48
CA TRP A 92 7.34 -8.12 -11.25
C TRP A 92 5.98 -7.69 -10.72
N LEU A 93 5.72 -6.38 -10.64
CA LEU A 93 4.41 -5.85 -10.22
C LEU A 93 3.27 -6.30 -11.14
N ALA A 94 3.52 -6.40 -12.45
CA ALA A 94 2.56 -6.90 -13.42
C ALA A 94 2.36 -8.43 -13.34
N ALA A 95 3.31 -9.18 -12.79
CA ALA A 95 3.19 -10.61 -12.56
C ALA A 95 2.40 -10.92 -11.28
N LEU A 96 2.47 -10.04 -10.27
CA LEU A 96 1.67 -10.18 -9.05
C LEU A 96 0.17 -10.15 -9.38
N GLY A 97 -0.58 -11.12 -8.85
CA GLY A 97 -2.02 -11.24 -9.09
C GLY A 97 -2.41 -11.93 -10.40
N LYS A 98 -1.44 -12.29 -11.27
CA LYS A 98 -1.71 -13.29 -12.30
C LYS A 98 -1.81 -14.65 -11.62
N HIS A 99 -2.91 -15.37 -11.83
CA HIS A 99 -3.02 -16.77 -11.41
C HIS A 99 -1.77 -17.53 -11.89
N LEU A 100 -1.05 -18.16 -10.96
CA LEU A 100 -0.10 -19.21 -11.33
C LEU A 100 -0.90 -20.26 -12.13
N PRO A 101 -0.41 -20.73 -13.28
CA PRO A 101 -1.07 -21.82 -13.99
C PRO A 101 -1.22 -22.99 -13.02
N GLU A 102 -2.42 -23.55 -12.94
CA GLU A 102 -2.66 -24.79 -12.19
C GLU A 102 -1.85 -25.89 -12.86
N GLU A 103 -0.99 -26.57 -12.09
CA GLU A 103 -0.20 -27.74 -12.53
C GLU A 103 -1.10 -28.92 -12.90
#